data_AF-A0A525WNI6-F1
#
_entry.id   AF-A0A525WNI6-F1
#
_cell.length_a   1.000
_cell.length_b   1.000
_cell.length_c   1.000
_cell.angle_alpha   90.00
_cell.angle_beta   90.00
_cell.angle_gamma   90.00
#
_symmetry.space_group_name_H-M   'P 1'
#
loop_
_entity.id
_entity.type
_entity.pdbx_description
1 polymer ?
#
loop_
_entity_poly.entity_id
_entity_poly.type
_entity_poly.pdbx_seq_one_letter_code
_entity_poly.pdbx_strand_id
1 'polypeptide(L)'
;MGFRRFIISTVVLLVISTGLLSMAEAATIEAGHATVSWTGQGVIDDVGDGDRIFRGKITGTMLVKHHPVGSAPSQIHKGKMDCQAILHISENQEGPKTGVCVIRAHEDKDLAYVEIRCVGTKGECKGEMTWAWGKGGFKGITGTTPFAASIYIEQGKAGRIHGSAHWPELTYTLP
;
A
#
# COMPACT_ATOMS: atom_id res chain seq x y z
N MET A 1 35.22 -46.44 63.36
CA MET A 1 35.51 -45.03 63.70
C MET A 1 36.17 -44.40 62.48
N GLY A 2 35.69 -43.34 61.83
CA GLY A 2 34.53 -42.51 62.02
C GLY A 2 34.20 -41.83 60.68
N PHE A 3 32.89 -41.67 60.44
CA PHE A 3 32.30 -40.88 59.38
C PHE A 3 32.87 -39.45 59.35
N ARG A 4 33.26 -38.94 58.18
CA ARG A 4 33.34 -37.49 57.96
C ARG A 4 32.33 -37.09 56.91
N ARG A 5 31.22 -36.55 57.42
CA ARG A 5 30.22 -35.77 56.68
C ARG A 5 30.90 -34.49 56.15
N PHE A 6 30.69 -34.18 54.88
CA PHE A 6 30.68 -32.80 54.42
C PHE A 6 29.39 -32.58 53.62
N ILE A 7 28.50 -31.81 54.24
CA ILE A 7 27.34 -31.15 53.63
C ILE A 7 27.86 -29.80 53.09
N ILE A 8 27.07 -29.13 52.23
CA ILE A 8 27.18 -27.74 51.73
C ILE A 8 27.80 -27.70 50.31
N SER A 9 27.24 -27.07 49.28
CA SER A 9 26.07 -26.21 49.14
C SER A 9 25.57 -26.27 47.70
N THR A 10 24.26 -26.21 47.54
CA THR A 10 23.53 -25.96 46.29
C THR A 10 23.88 -24.57 45.75
N VAL A 11 24.34 -24.48 44.50
CA VAL A 11 24.30 -23.22 43.73
C VAL A 11 23.67 -23.54 42.37
N VAL A 12 22.35 -23.42 42.29
CA VAL A 12 21.63 -23.33 41.01
C VAL A 12 21.82 -21.90 40.52
N LEU A 13 22.72 -21.71 39.57
CA LEU A 13 22.90 -20.44 38.87
C LEU A 13 21.78 -20.31 37.82
N LEU A 14 20.68 -19.66 38.18
CA LEU A 14 19.62 -19.29 37.24
C LEU A 14 20.12 -18.09 36.42
N VAL A 15 20.69 -18.36 35.24
CA VAL A 15 21.04 -17.32 34.26
C VAL A 15 19.74 -16.81 33.64
N ILE A 16 19.18 -15.75 34.22
CA ILE A 16 18.14 -14.95 33.59
C ILE A 16 18.85 -14.14 32.51
N SER A 17 18.93 -14.69 31.30
CA SER A 17 19.31 -13.92 30.11
C SER A 17 18.20 -12.90 29.87
N THR A 18 18.39 -11.67 30.37
CA THR A 18 17.62 -10.51 29.93
C THR A 18 17.97 -10.28 28.47
N GLY A 19 17.23 -10.93 27.57
CA GLY A 19 17.23 -10.58 26.17
C GLY A 19 16.78 -9.13 26.07
N LEU A 20 17.71 -8.23 25.76
CA LEU A 20 17.37 -6.90 25.27
C LEU A 20 16.58 -7.11 23.97
N LEU A 21 15.26 -7.10 24.09
CA LEU A 21 14.38 -6.83 22.96
C LEU A 21 14.65 -5.37 22.58
N SER A 22 15.53 -5.17 21.61
CA SER A 22 15.59 -3.91 20.88
C SER A 22 14.22 -3.73 20.24
N MET A 23 13.36 -2.95 20.89
CA MET A 23 12.18 -2.40 20.24
C MET A 23 12.70 -1.41 19.22
N ALA A 24 12.84 -1.83 17.97
CA ALA A 24 12.95 -0.89 16.87
C ALA A 24 11.63 -0.09 16.86
N GLU A 25 11.73 1.21 17.16
CA GLU A 25 10.59 2.10 17.06
C GLU A 25 10.23 2.25 15.59
N ALA A 26 9.04 1.80 15.22
CA ALA A 26 8.53 1.93 13.88
C ALA A 26 8.39 3.43 13.55
N ALA A 27 9.10 3.91 12.54
CA ALA A 27 9.08 5.31 12.15
C ALA A 27 8.02 5.54 11.07
N THR A 28 7.09 6.46 11.32
CA THR A 28 6.19 6.97 10.27
C THR A 28 6.98 7.86 9.33
N ILE A 29 6.94 7.53 8.05
CA ILE A 29 7.61 8.22 6.97
C ILE A 29 6.59 9.05 6.20
N GLU A 30 6.83 10.36 6.14
CA GLU A 30 6.12 11.29 5.27
C GLU A 30 6.78 11.28 3.88
N ALA A 31 6.25 10.44 3.00
CA ALA A 31 6.77 10.29 1.65
C ALA A 31 6.43 11.49 0.74
N GLY A 32 5.49 12.35 1.17
CA GLY A 32 5.10 13.57 0.47
C GLY A 32 4.02 13.34 -0.57
N HIS A 33 3.97 14.20 -1.60
CA HIS A 33 2.93 14.12 -2.61
C HIS A 33 3.20 13.01 -3.62
N ALA A 34 2.21 12.15 -3.87
CA ALA A 34 2.30 11.11 -4.89
C ALA A 34 1.20 11.19 -5.94
N THR A 35 1.53 10.86 -7.17
CA THR A 35 0.57 10.75 -8.28
C THR A 35 0.82 9.49 -9.09
N VAL A 36 -0.23 8.99 -9.71
CA VAL A 36 -0.14 7.93 -10.72
C VAL A 36 -1.07 8.28 -11.86
N SER A 37 -0.57 8.23 -13.08
CA SER A 37 -1.38 8.15 -14.29
C SER A 37 -1.45 6.69 -14.72
N TRP A 38 -2.65 6.22 -15.04
CA TRP A 38 -2.89 4.81 -15.26
C TRP A 38 -3.83 4.54 -16.44
N THR A 39 -3.68 3.35 -17.00
CA THR A 39 -4.57 2.78 -18.01
C THR A 39 -5.03 1.42 -17.53
N GLY A 40 -6.31 1.14 -17.72
CA GLY A 40 -6.92 -0.15 -17.42
C GLY A 40 -7.53 -0.82 -18.65
N GLN A 41 -7.48 -2.15 -18.63
CA GLN A 41 -8.07 -3.01 -19.63
C GLN A 41 -8.79 -4.15 -18.93
N GLY A 42 -10.04 -4.41 -19.33
CA GLY A 42 -10.89 -5.41 -18.71
C GLY A 42 -12.17 -5.67 -19.48
N VAL A 43 -13.19 -6.07 -18.73
CA VAL A 43 -14.56 -6.28 -19.18
C VAL A 43 -15.46 -5.30 -18.42
N ILE A 44 -16.47 -4.75 -19.11
CA ILE A 44 -17.54 -3.97 -18.50
C ILE A 44 -18.83 -4.75 -18.72
N ASP A 45 -19.43 -5.20 -17.63
CA ASP A 45 -20.71 -5.90 -17.63
C ASP A 45 -21.82 -4.88 -17.34
N ASP A 46 -22.90 -4.93 -18.12
CA ASP A 46 -24.13 -4.20 -17.84
C ASP A 46 -25.00 -5.05 -16.91
N VAL A 47 -25.36 -4.50 -15.75
CA VAL A 47 -26.15 -5.21 -14.74
C VAL A 47 -27.59 -4.68 -14.63
N GLY A 48 -28.00 -3.78 -15.52
CA GLY A 48 -29.33 -3.16 -15.53
C GLY A 48 -29.37 -1.79 -14.84
N ASP A 49 -30.46 -1.06 -15.06
CA ASP A 49 -30.75 0.24 -14.41
C ASP A 49 -29.68 1.33 -14.54
N GLY A 50 -28.82 1.21 -15.57
CA GLY A 50 -27.71 2.12 -15.82
C GLY A 50 -26.44 1.80 -15.01
N ASP A 51 -26.47 0.74 -14.20
CA ASP A 51 -25.32 0.24 -13.47
C ASP A 51 -24.46 -0.68 -14.32
N ARG A 52 -23.14 -0.51 -14.19
CA ARG A 52 -22.13 -1.32 -14.86
C ARG A 52 -21.03 -1.71 -13.91
N ILE A 53 -20.42 -2.87 -14.13
CA ILE A 53 -19.28 -3.36 -13.36
C ILE A 53 -18.09 -3.50 -14.28
N PHE A 54 -17.02 -2.75 -14.03
CA PHE A 54 -15.72 -3.02 -14.65
C PHE A 54 -14.95 -4.06 -13.83
N ARG A 55 -14.33 -5.02 -14.51
CA ARG A 55 -13.40 -5.99 -13.93
C ARG A 55 -12.18 -6.08 -14.83
N GLY A 56 -11.00 -5.79 -14.31
CA GLY A 56 -9.81 -5.79 -15.16
C GLY A 56 -8.52 -5.44 -14.46
N LYS A 57 -7.49 -5.26 -15.29
CA LYS A 57 -6.15 -4.85 -14.85
C LYS A 57 -6.00 -3.36 -15.02
N ILE A 58 -5.33 -2.71 -14.07
CA ILE A 58 -4.90 -1.31 -14.17
C ILE A 58 -3.39 -1.28 -14.03
N THR A 59 -2.71 -0.55 -14.92
CA THR A 59 -1.26 -0.36 -14.88
C THR A 59 -0.93 1.12 -14.93
N GLY A 60 0.02 1.57 -14.11
CA GLY A 60 0.42 2.97 -14.06
C GLY A 60 1.86 3.15 -13.57
N THR A 61 2.36 4.37 -13.74
CA THR A 61 3.65 4.79 -13.15
C THR A 61 3.36 5.76 -12.02
N MET A 62 3.73 5.37 -10.80
CA MET A 62 3.62 6.19 -9.61
C MET A 62 4.86 7.06 -9.48
N LEU A 63 4.67 8.35 -9.25
CA LEU A 63 5.70 9.33 -8.95
C LEU A 63 5.46 9.85 -7.55
N VAL A 64 6.49 9.77 -6.70
CA VAL A 64 6.45 10.25 -5.32
C VAL A 64 7.46 11.37 -5.17
N LYS A 65 6.98 12.57 -4.83
CA LYS A 65 7.81 13.73 -4.55
C LYS A 65 8.02 13.82 -3.05
N HIS A 66 9.20 13.39 -2.62
CA HIS A 66 9.63 13.50 -1.24
C HIS A 66 10.28 14.86 -0.99
N HIS A 67 9.89 15.49 0.12
CA HIS A 67 10.44 16.74 0.62
C HIS A 67 11.32 16.41 1.84
N PRO A 68 12.64 16.20 1.65
CA PRO A 68 13.52 15.86 2.76
C PRO A 68 13.57 17.00 3.78
N VAL A 69 13.70 16.64 5.05
CA VAL A 69 13.88 17.60 6.15
C VAL A 69 15.19 18.37 5.95
N GLY A 70 15.14 19.70 5.98
CA GLY A 70 16.29 20.59 5.77
C GLY A 70 16.41 21.17 4.36
N SER A 71 17.60 21.62 3.97
CA SER A 71 17.85 22.33 2.70
C SER A 71 18.09 21.42 1.48
N ALA A 72 17.83 20.11 1.61
CA ALA A 72 18.05 19.17 0.52
C ALA A 72 16.99 19.34 -0.59
N PRO A 73 17.37 19.19 -1.87
CA PRO A 73 16.42 19.30 -2.97
C PRO A 73 15.38 18.18 -2.91
N SER A 74 14.14 18.47 -3.34
CA SER A 74 13.09 17.46 -3.47
C SER A 74 13.55 16.30 -4.34
N GLN A 75 13.28 15.08 -3.89
CA GLN A 75 13.59 13.86 -4.62
C GLN A 75 12.31 13.30 -5.25
N ILE A 76 12.42 12.81 -6.49
CA ILE A 76 11.30 12.15 -7.18
C ILE A 76 11.63 10.67 -7.30
N HIS A 77 10.84 9.84 -6.62
CA HIS A 77 10.91 8.39 -6.73
C HIS A 77 9.88 7.91 -7.74
N LYS A 78 10.21 6.84 -8.48
CA LYS A 78 9.34 6.22 -9.47
C LYS A 78 9.06 4.77 -9.11
N GLY A 79 7.80 4.37 -9.16
CA GLY A 79 7.37 2.98 -9.06
C GLY A 79 6.44 2.59 -10.21
N LYS A 80 6.42 1.31 -10.57
CA LYS A 80 5.37 0.74 -11.42
C LYS A 80 4.25 0.20 -10.54
N MET A 81 3.01 0.49 -10.86
CA MET A 81 1.84 0.01 -10.14
C MET A 81 1.01 -0.89 -11.06
N ASP A 82 0.81 -2.14 -10.66
CA ASP A 82 0.01 -3.12 -11.38
C ASP A 82 -1.13 -3.63 -10.46
N CYS A 83 -2.37 -3.38 -10.85
CA CYS A 83 -3.56 -3.67 -10.05
C CYS A 83 -4.50 -4.66 -10.75
N GLN A 84 -5.21 -5.45 -9.94
CA GLN A 84 -6.51 -6.03 -10.31
C GLN A 84 -7.61 -5.17 -9.68
N ALA A 85 -8.62 -4.78 -10.44
CA ALA A 85 -9.63 -3.85 -9.98
C ALA A 85 -11.05 -4.26 -10.36
N ILE A 86 -11.99 -3.95 -9.47
CA ILE A 86 -13.43 -4.08 -9.66
C ILE A 86 -14.07 -2.74 -9.32
N LEU A 87 -14.76 -2.13 -10.30
CA LEU A 87 -15.37 -0.81 -10.15
C LEU A 87 -16.86 -0.90 -10.43
N HIS A 88 -17.69 -0.48 -9.48
CA HIS A 88 -19.08 -0.14 -9.77
C HIS A 88 -19.15 1.24 -10.43
N ILE A 89 -19.81 1.29 -11.58
CA ILE A 89 -19.93 2.45 -12.45
C ILE A 89 -21.42 2.78 -12.57
N SER A 90 -21.80 3.91 -11.99
CA SER A 90 -23.15 4.47 -12.08
C SER A 90 -23.06 5.98 -12.37
N GLU A 91 -23.99 6.50 -13.17
CA GLU A 91 -24.09 7.94 -13.43
C GLU A 91 -24.70 8.70 -12.24
N ASN A 92 -25.60 8.02 -11.50
CA ASN A 92 -26.49 8.67 -10.55
C ASN A 92 -26.24 8.26 -9.10
N GLN A 93 -25.41 7.22 -8.88
CA GLN A 93 -25.15 6.67 -7.57
C GLN A 93 -23.67 6.55 -7.31
N GLU A 94 -23.28 6.78 -6.06
CA GLU A 94 -21.96 6.41 -5.60
C GLU A 94 -21.88 4.89 -5.46
N GLY A 95 -20.79 4.34 -5.98
CA GLY A 95 -20.55 2.89 -6.03
C GLY A 95 -19.17 2.52 -5.49
N PRO A 96 -19.03 1.33 -4.88
CA PRO A 96 -17.75 0.86 -4.40
C PRO A 96 -16.80 0.55 -5.55
N LYS A 97 -15.52 0.87 -5.35
CA LYS A 97 -14.44 0.56 -6.26
C LYS A 97 -13.27 0.01 -5.43
N THR A 98 -12.74 -1.12 -5.86
CA THR A 98 -11.66 -1.81 -5.15
C THR A 98 -10.54 -2.15 -6.11
N GLY A 99 -9.32 -2.07 -5.58
CA GLY A 99 -8.11 -2.47 -6.29
C GLY A 99 -7.16 -3.19 -5.36
N VAL A 100 -6.50 -4.22 -5.84
CA VAL A 100 -5.36 -4.84 -5.18
C VAL A 100 -4.15 -4.69 -6.10
N CYS A 101 -3.10 -4.05 -5.61
CA CYS A 101 -1.99 -3.61 -6.45
C CYS A 101 -0.64 -4.11 -5.92
N VAL A 102 0.28 -4.34 -6.85
CA VAL A 102 1.70 -4.50 -6.57
C VAL A 102 2.43 -3.27 -7.09
N ILE A 103 3.11 -2.57 -6.19
CA ILE A 103 4.01 -1.46 -6.50
C ILE A 103 5.44 -2.02 -6.55
N ARG A 104 6.16 -1.73 -7.63
CA ARG A 104 7.55 -2.11 -7.84
C ARG A 104 8.43 -0.86 -7.91
N ALA A 105 9.36 -0.74 -6.97
CA ALA A 105 10.30 0.36 -6.88
C ALA A 105 11.75 -0.15 -6.99
N HIS A 106 12.68 0.78 -7.19
CA HIS A 106 14.13 0.51 -7.21
C HIS A 106 14.53 -0.66 -8.12
N GLU A 107 14.04 -0.63 -9.37
CA GLU A 107 14.32 -1.68 -10.37
C GLU A 107 13.85 -3.07 -9.92
N ASP A 108 12.62 -3.12 -9.38
CA ASP A 108 11.94 -4.34 -8.91
C ASP A 108 12.60 -5.02 -7.68
N LYS A 109 13.58 -4.36 -7.06
CA LYS A 109 14.19 -4.83 -5.80
C LYS A 109 13.24 -4.71 -4.61
N ASP A 110 12.40 -3.67 -4.64
CA ASP A 110 11.46 -3.38 -3.57
C ASP A 110 10.02 -3.50 -4.08
N LEU A 111 9.24 -4.32 -3.37
CA LEU A 111 7.87 -4.64 -3.73
C LEU A 111 6.94 -4.30 -2.56
N ALA A 112 5.83 -3.65 -2.85
CA ALA A 112 4.76 -3.43 -1.89
C ALA A 112 3.44 -3.92 -2.47
N TYR A 113 2.67 -4.60 -1.64
CA TYR A 113 1.29 -4.98 -1.92
C TYR A 113 0.37 -4.01 -1.18
N VAL A 114 -0.53 -3.38 -1.93
CA VAL A 114 -1.47 -2.38 -1.41
C VAL A 114 -2.90 -2.73 -1.76
N GLU A 115 -3.80 -2.41 -0.85
CA GLU A 115 -5.25 -2.49 -1.06
C GLU A 115 -5.81 -1.08 -1.23
N ILE A 116 -6.61 -0.88 -2.27
CA ILE A 116 -7.32 0.36 -2.55
C ILE A 116 -8.81 0.10 -2.36
N ARG A 117 -9.45 0.92 -1.53
CA ARG A 117 -10.91 0.94 -1.35
C ARG A 117 -11.40 2.37 -1.44
N CYS A 118 -12.32 2.62 -2.34
CA CYS A 118 -12.87 3.96 -2.51
C CYS A 118 -14.32 3.90 -3.00
N VAL A 119 -15.01 5.02 -2.86
CA VAL A 119 -16.41 5.21 -3.27
C VAL A 119 -16.49 6.43 -4.17
N GLY A 120 -17.39 6.40 -5.15
CA GLY A 120 -17.64 7.54 -6.03
C GLY A 120 -18.54 7.21 -7.21
N THR A 121 -18.86 8.21 -8.02
CA THR A 121 -19.66 8.06 -9.24
C THR A 121 -18.80 7.56 -10.42
N LYS A 122 -19.32 7.59 -11.66
CA LYS A 122 -18.63 7.13 -12.88
C LYS A 122 -17.25 7.75 -13.12
N GLY A 123 -17.02 8.98 -12.67
CA GLY A 123 -15.83 9.76 -13.01
C GLY A 123 -14.79 9.89 -11.90
N GLU A 124 -15.11 9.46 -10.68
CA GLU A 124 -14.30 9.78 -9.51
C GLU A 124 -14.26 8.63 -8.50
N CYS A 125 -13.24 8.66 -7.66
CA CYS A 125 -13.16 7.83 -6.49
C CYS A 125 -12.42 8.53 -5.36
N LYS A 126 -12.97 8.49 -4.15
CA LYS A 126 -12.30 8.97 -2.94
C LYS A 126 -12.29 7.86 -1.89
N GLY A 127 -11.16 7.68 -1.23
CA GLY A 127 -11.02 6.64 -0.22
C GLY A 127 -9.58 6.46 0.21
N GLU A 128 -9.21 5.23 0.51
CA GLU A 128 -7.95 4.90 1.19
C GLU A 128 -7.13 3.89 0.39
N MET A 129 -5.81 4.04 0.49
CA MET A 129 -4.83 3.02 0.12
C MET A 129 -4.16 2.50 1.39
N THR A 130 -4.16 1.18 1.58
CA THR A 130 -3.53 0.51 2.72
C THR A 130 -2.33 -0.32 2.28
N TRP A 131 -1.19 -0.12 2.95
CA TRP A 131 0.00 -0.96 2.79
C TRP A 131 -0.20 -2.27 3.55
N ALA A 132 -0.37 -3.36 2.81
CA ALA A 132 -0.73 -4.66 3.39
C ALA A 132 0.47 -5.60 3.53
N TRP A 133 1.49 -5.47 2.67
CA TRP A 133 2.72 -6.26 2.76
C TRP A 133 3.85 -5.65 1.93
N GLY A 134 5.11 -5.99 2.22
CA GLY A 134 6.23 -5.64 1.36
C GLY A 134 7.47 -6.53 1.49
N LYS A 135 8.37 -6.39 0.52
CA LYS A 135 9.65 -7.10 0.37
C LYS A 135 10.76 -6.11 -0.01
N GLY A 136 12.00 -6.46 0.33
CA GLY A 136 13.16 -5.59 0.09
C GLY A 136 13.17 -4.46 1.11
N GLY A 137 13.44 -3.24 0.66
CA GLY A 137 13.34 -2.00 1.44
C GLY A 137 11.94 -1.71 1.99
N PHE A 138 10.90 -2.39 1.51
CA PHE A 138 9.54 -2.29 2.04
C PHE A 138 9.15 -3.44 2.99
N LYS A 139 10.12 -4.23 3.48
CA LYS A 139 9.82 -5.32 4.42
C LYS A 139 9.18 -4.76 5.70
N GLY A 140 7.98 -5.22 6.02
CA GLY A 140 7.23 -4.77 7.19
C GLY A 140 6.49 -3.45 7.00
N ILE A 141 6.39 -2.95 5.76
CA ILE A 141 5.62 -1.73 5.45
C ILE A 141 4.17 -1.86 5.91
N THR A 142 3.67 -0.82 6.58
CA THR A 142 2.28 -0.70 7.01
C THR A 142 1.80 0.75 6.88
N GLY A 143 0.51 0.98 7.12
CA GLY A 143 -0.10 2.31 7.11
C GLY A 143 -1.25 2.41 6.12
N THR A 144 -2.01 3.48 6.25
CA THR A 144 -3.15 3.79 5.38
C THR A 144 -3.11 5.27 5.04
N THR A 145 -3.37 5.61 3.78
CA THR A 145 -3.34 6.98 3.31
C THR A 145 -4.56 7.31 2.44
N PRO A 146 -5.21 8.47 2.67
CA PRO A 146 -6.29 8.94 1.82
C PRO A 146 -5.79 9.30 0.42
N PHE A 147 -6.64 9.07 -0.56
CA PHE A 147 -6.39 9.42 -1.94
C PHE A 147 -7.68 9.81 -2.66
N ALA A 148 -7.51 10.46 -3.80
CA ALA A 148 -8.59 10.61 -4.75
C ALA A 148 -8.12 10.28 -6.16
N ALA A 149 -9.07 9.84 -6.99
CA ALA A 149 -8.83 9.42 -8.35
C ALA A 149 -9.88 9.97 -9.30
N SER A 150 -9.43 10.24 -10.53
CA SER A 150 -10.29 10.51 -11.68
C SER A 150 -10.30 9.29 -12.60
N ILE A 151 -11.46 8.96 -13.15
CA ILE A 151 -11.69 7.79 -13.98
C ILE A 151 -12.37 8.24 -15.28
N TYR A 152 -11.79 7.85 -16.40
CA TYR A 152 -12.34 8.07 -17.74
C TYR A 152 -12.59 6.72 -18.41
N ILE A 153 -13.83 6.47 -18.80
CA ILE A 153 -14.24 5.26 -19.51
C ILE A 153 -14.33 5.60 -21.00
N GLU A 154 -13.50 4.94 -21.79
CA GLU A 154 -13.44 5.21 -23.22
C GLU A 154 -14.67 4.64 -23.94
N GLN A 155 -15.38 5.52 -24.65
CA GLN A 155 -16.56 5.13 -25.40
C GLN A 155 -16.17 4.31 -26.64
N GLY A 156 -16.95 3.27 -26.97
CA GLY A 156 -16.75 2.48 -28.18
C GLY A 156 -15.56 1.51 -28.16
N LYS A 157 -14.78 1.44 -27.07
CA LYS A 157 -13.76 0.40 -26.86
C LYS A 157 -14.10 -0.44 -25.65
N ALA A 158 -14.36 -1.72 -25.87
CA ALA A 158 -14.77 -2.64 -24.82
C ALA A 158 -13.73 -2.68 -23.69
N GLY A 159 -14.15 -2.20 -22.51
CA GLY A 159 -13.41 -2.34 -21.26
C GLY A 159 -12.07 -1.61 -21.18
N ARG A 160 -11.88 -0.51 -21.92
CA ARG A 160 -10.70 0.35 -21.75
C ARG A 160 -11.03 1.58 -20.92
N ILE A 161 -10.25 1.79 -19.86
CA ILE A 161 -10.40 2.91 -18.92
C ILE A 161 -9.06 3.59 -18.69
N HIS A 162 -9.07 4.86 -18.31
CA HIS A 162 -7.88 5.66 -18.02
C HIS A 162 -8.13 6.52 -16.80
N GLY A 163 -7.08 7.05 -16.20
CA GLY A 163 -7.27 7.99 -15.11
C GLY A 163 -5.99 8.42 -14.43
N SER A 164 -6.20 9.13 -13.33
CA SER A 164 -5.14 9.50 -12.40
C SER A 164 -5.58 9.22 -10.97
N ALA A 165 -4.62 8.97 -10.09
CA ALA A 165 -4.85 9.01 -8.66
C ALA A 165 -3.76 9.88 -7.99
N HIS A 166 -4.13 10.53 -6.90
CA HIS A 166 -3.27 11.43 -6.17
C HIS A 166 -3.40 11.23 -4.66
N TRP A 167 -2.25 11.20 -4.00
CA TRP A 167 -2.08 11.18 -2.55
C TRP A 167 -1.43 12.50 -2.16
N PRO A 168 -2.19 13.45 -1.57
CA PRO A 168 -1.63 14.72 -1.13
C PRO A 168 -0.48 14.54 -0.15
N GLU A 169 -0.63 13.60 0.78
CA GLU A 169 0.29 13.30 1.87
C GLU A 169 0.47 11.79 1.96
N LEU A 170 1.31 11.21 1.12
CA LEU A 170 1.64 9.79 1.17
C LEU A 170 2.42 9.47 2.43
N THR A 171 1.90 8.55 3.24
CA THR A 171 2.52 8.11 4.49
C THR A 171 2.61 6.59 4.55
N TYR A 172 3.64 6.10 5.23
CA TYR A 172 3.78 4.69 5.56
C TYR A 172 4.72 4.53 6.75
N THR A 173 4.70 3.37 7.38
CA THR A 173 5.59 3.02 8.49
C THR A 173 6.47 1.86 8.08
N LEU A 174 7.75 1.91 8.43
CA LEU A 174 8.70 0.80 8.36
C LEU A 174 9.19 0.44 9.78
N PRO A 175 9.48 -0.84 10.05
CA PRO A 175 10.02 -1.30 11.33
C PRO A 175 11.48 -0.88 11.55
#